data_AF-E1YL34-F1
#
_entry.id   AF-E1YL34-F1
#
_cell.length_a   1.000
_cell.length_b   1.000
_cell.length_c   1.000
_cell.angle_alpha   90.00
_cell.angle_beta   90.00
_cell.angle_gamma   90.00
#
_symmetry.space_group_name_H-M   'P 1'
#
loop_
_entity.id
_entity.type
_entity.pdbx_description
1 polymer ?
#
loop_
_entity_poly.entity_id
_entity_poly.type
_entity_poly.pdbx_seq_one_letter_code
_entity_poly.pdbx_strand_id
1 'polypeptide(L)' 'MLKAGVSEWRADKLSEILAWFAKGKYDAVTSDVESVLGRLPYSFNQFINEYKERF' A
#
# COMPACT_ATOMS: atom_id res chain seq x y z
N MET A 1 -0.88 -15.67 -19.52
CA MET A 1 -1.02 -15.29 -18.10
C MET A 1 0.35 -15.35 -17.45
N LEU A 2 0.78 -14.27 -16.80
CA LEU A 2 1.84 -14.38 -15.79
C LEU A 2 1.33 -15.34 -14.70
N LYS A 3 2.20 -16.23 -14.21
CA LYS A 3 1.86 -17.42 -13.40
C LYS A 3 1.11 -17.17 -12.08
N ALA A 4 0.83 -15.92 -11.72
CA ALA A 4 0.24 -15.50 -10.46
C ALA A 4 -1.25 -15.11 -10.54
N GLY A 5 -1.95 -15.41 -11.64
CA GLY A 5 -3.38 -15.08 -11.77
C GLY A 5 -3.67 -13.58 -12.00
N VAL A 6 -2.66 -12.82 -12.43
CA VAL A 6 -2.76 -11.39 -12.72
C VAL A 6 -2.68 -11.17 -14.23
N SER A 7 -3.49 -10.25 -14.77
CA SER A 7 -3.40 -9.87 -16.18
C SER A 7 -2.09 -9.14 -16.47
N GLU A 8 -1.61 -9.24 -17.71
CA GLU A 8 -0.35 -8.61 -18.14
C GLU A 8 -0.33 -7.10 -17.87
N TRP A 9 -1.37 -6.39 -18.29
CA TRP A 9 -1.51 -4.96 -18.00
C TRP A 9 -1.42 -4.62 -16.50
N ARG A 10 -2.01 -5.45 -15.62
CA ARG A 10 -1.94 -5.22 -14.17
C ARG A 10 -0.53 -5.46 -13.63
N ALA A 11 0.17 -6.47 -14.12
CA ALA A 11 1.53 -6.76 -13.70
C ALA A 11 2.49 -5.65 -14.12
N ASP A 12 2.34 -5.12 -15.34
CA ASP A 12 3.13 -4.01 -15.84
C ASP A 12 2.91 -2.74 -15.01
N LYS A 13 1.65 -2.41 -14.72
CA LYS A 13 1.33 -1.22 -13.92
C LYS A 13 1.77 -1.34 -12.46
N LEU A 14 1.66 -2.53 -11.87
CA LEU A 14 2.21 -2.77 -10.55
C LEU A 14 3.74 -2.56 -10.53
N SER A 15 4.43 -3.09 -11.54
CA SER A 15 5.89 -2.94 -11.66
C SER A 15 6.30 -1.48 -11.82
N GLU A 16 5.56 -0.71 -12.62
CA GLU A 16 5.77 0.73 -12.78
C GLU A 16 5.64 1.47 -11.43
N ILE A 17 4.55 1.23 -10.69
CA ILE A 17 4.32 1.83 -9.37
C ILE A 17 5.48 1.50 -8.41
N LEU A 18 5.88 0.22 -8.32
CA LEU A 18 6.97 -0.21 -7.44
C LEU A 18 8.31 0.46 -7.80
N ALA A 19 8.59 0.68 -9.09
CA ALA A 19 9.79 1.40 -9.52
C ALA A 19 9.78 2.87 -9.08
N TRP A 20 8.61 3.51 -9.03
CA TRP A 20 8.47 4.87 -8.51
C TRP A 20 8.62 4.92 -6.98
N PHE A 21 8.09 3.93 -6.25
CA PHE A 21 8.33 3.77 -4.80
C PHE A 21 9.83 3.68 -4.49
N ALA A 22 10.56 2.84 -5.22
CA ALA A 22 12.01 2.66 -5.04
C ALA A 22 12.82 3.95 -5.27
N LYS A 23 12.27 4.91 -6.03
CA LYS A 23 12.87 6.22 -6.30
C LYS A 23 12.50 7.29 -5.27
N GLY A 24 11.80 6.93 -4.19
CA GLY A 24 11.38 7.87 -3.14
C GLY A 24 10.31 8.87 -3.61
N LYS A 25 9.49 8.51 -4.60
CA LYS A 25 8.47 9.42 -5.17
C LYS A 25 7.10 9.32 -4.47
N TYR A 26 7.00 8.52 -3.41
CA TYR A 26 5.76 8.23 -2.66
C TYR A 26 5.96 8.33 -1.14
N ASP A 27 6.77 9.29 -0.69
CA ASP A 27 7.09 9.53 0.72
C ASP A 27 6.28 10.66 1.36
N ALA A 28 5.45 11.37 0.59
CA ALA A 28 4.59 12.42 1.10
C ALA A 28 3.56 11.88 2.10
N VAL A 29 3.49 12.52 3.28
CA VAL A 29 2.53 12.21 4.35
C VAL A 29 1.66 13.44 4.60
N THR A 30 0.35 13.23 4.76
CA THR A 30 -0.62 14.28 5.07
C THR A 30 -1.32 14.01 6.41
N SER A 31 -1.97 15.03 6.96
CA SER A 31 -2.78 14.94 8.17
C SER A 31 -4.26 14.65 7.89
N ASP A 32 -4.60 14.26 6.65
CA ASP A 32 -6.01 14.19 6.20
C ASP A 32 -6.83 13.18 7.01
N VAL A 33 -6.23 12.04 7.36
CA VAL A 33 -6.91 11.02 8.17
C VAL A 33 -7.30 11.57 9.54
N GLU A 34 -6.39 12.31 10.17
CA GLU A 34 -6.66 12.95 11.46
C GLU A 34 -7.68 14.08 11.32
N SER A 35 -7.54 14.92 10.29
CA SER A 35 -8.46 16.02 10.01
C SER A 35 -9.89 15.57 9.76
N VAL A 36 -10.08 14.46 9.04
CA VAL A 36 -11.41 14.00 8.61
C VAL A 36 -12.05 13.08 9.64
N LEU A 37 -11.26 12.22 10.29
CA LEU A 37 -11.78 11.18 11.19
C LEU A 37 -11.55 11.46 12.67
N GLY A 38 -10.80 12.51 13.02
CA GLY A 38 -10.49 12.85 14.43
C GLY A 38 -9.63 11.82 15.15
N ARG A 39 -8.94 10.94 14.41
CA ARG A 39 -8.06 9.91 14.95
C ARG A 39 -6.81 9.75 14.09
N LEU A 40 -5.74 9.26 14.70
CA LEU A 40 -4.53 8.92 13.95
C LEU A 40 -4.77 7.78 12.94
N PRO A 41 -4.05 7.77 11.81
CA PRO A 41 -4.05 6.64 10.89
C PRO A 41 -3.52 5.37 11.56
N TYR A 42 -3.98 4.22 11.08
CA TYR A 42 -3.43 2.94 11.52
C TYR A 42 -2.03 2.77 10.94
N SER A 43 -1.07 2.47 11.82
CA SER A 43 0.25 2.01 11.40
C SER A 43 0.16 0.62 10.77
N PHE A 44 1.13 0.30 9.92
CA PHE A 44 1.27 -1.04 9.35
C PHE A 44 1.39 -2.13 10.44
N ASN A 45 2.11 -1.83 11.53
CA ASN A 45 2.26 -2.77 12.65
C ASN A 45 0.91 -3.05 13.34
N GLN A 46 0.06 -2.03 13.53
CA GLN A 46 -1.29 -2.24 14.06
C GLN A 46 -2.10 -3.15 13.13
N PHE A 47 -2.04 -2.91 11.83
CA PHE A 47 -2.71 -3.77 10.84
C PHE A 47 -2.23 -5.22 10.90
N ILE A 48 -0.92 -5.47 10.85
CA ILE A 48 -0.38 -6.84 10.89
C ILE A 48 -0.78 -7.57 12.18
N ASN A 49 -0.72 -6.88 13.32
CA ASN A 49 -1.12 -7.48 14.59
C ASN A 49 -2.61 -7.82 14.65
N GLU A 50 -3.47 -7.01 14.03
CA GLU A 50 -4.92 -7.25 13.94
C GLU A 50 -5.27 -8.44 13.03
N TYR A 51 -4.54 -8.61 11.92
CA TYR A 51 -4.86 -9.62 10.91
C TYR A 51 -3.97 -10.86 10.92
N LYS A 52 -3.11 -11.02 11.93
CA LYS A 52 -2.14 -12.12 12.05
C LYS A 52 -2.72 -13.53 11.92
N GLU A 53 -4.01 -13.74 12.23
CA GLU A 53 -4.67 -15.05 12.17
C GLU A 53 -5.37 -15.32 10.82
N ARG A 54 -5.40 -14.33 9.92
CA ARG A 54 -6.00 -14.43 8.58
C ARG A 54 -4.99 -14.63 7.46
N PHE A 55 -3.70 -14.60 7.80
CA PHE A 55 -2.55 -14.81 6.93
C PHE A 55 -1.67 -15.90 7.53
#